data_AF-A0A955CFQ2-F1
#
_entry.id   AF-A0A955CFQ2-F1
#
_cell.length_a   1.000
_cell.length_b   1.000
_cell.length_c   1.000
_cell.angle_alpha   90.00
_cell.angle_beta   90.00
_cell.angle_gamma   90.00
#
_symmetry.space_group_name_H-M   'P 1'
#
loop_
_entity.id
_entity.type
_entity.pdbx_description
1 polymer ?
#
loop_
_entity_poly.entity_id
_entity_poly.type
_entity_poly.pdbx_seq_one_letter_code
_entity_poly.pdbx_strand_id
1 'polypeptide(L)'
;FCGDELRGVISLLCRDGANVQGAFEVWGRNHRDELGLAASYYAGLERFGLVSQYVKFPRGSGLPGETWVSRFPKLISRLGQSPRFMRAAGAKAEGLATALSIPVMRTALELDSVVMALSSTRAPIARVFEIWARDSDDDSLRICQADYGGYIDLQPSSARLRYRVGEGFAGKAWESGRPQVTLQWEALEEARGDGPARYGLTSAVAIPVFVHTEPAAVVVMVF
;
A
#
# COMPACT_ATOMS: atom_id res chain seq x y z
N PHE A 1 8.65 -10.35 -5.23
CA PHE A 1 9.00 -11.61 -5.91
C PHE A 1 8.10 -11.78 -7.12
N CYS A 2 8.63 -12.39 -8.19
CA CYS A 2 7.89 -12.82 -9.38
C CYS A 2 8.14 -14.33 -9.50
N GLY A 3 7.19 -15.15 -9.04
CA GLY A 3 7.45 -16.52 -8.66
C GLY A 3 8.56 -16.60 -7.61
N ASP A 4 9.57 -17.43 -7.85
CA ASP A 4 10.74 -17.58 -6.97
C ASP A 4 11.83 -16.52 -7.22
N GLU A 5 11.66 -15.63 -8.19
CA GLU A 5 12.66 -14.61 -8.53
C GLU A 5 12.50 -13.33 -7.70
N LEU A 6 13.58 -12.92 -7.02
CA LEU A 6 13.68 -11.62 -6.37
C LEU A 6 13.90 -10.52 -7.42
N ARG A 7 12.84 -9.76 -7.74
CA ARG A 7 12.90 -8.63 -8.70
C ARG A 7 13.53 -7.35 -8.14
N GLY A 8 13.57 -7.19 -6.82
CA GLY A 8 14.14 -6.01 -6.17
C GLY A 8 13.81 -5.96 -4.68
N VAL A 9 14.53 -5.09 -3.97
CA VAL A 9 14.38 -4.85 -2.53
C VAL A 9 14.13 -3.36 -2.33
N ILE A 10 13.14 -3.03 -1.49
CA ILE A 10 12.88 -1.66 -1.05
C ILE A 10 13.26 -1.57 0.42
N SER A 11 14.12 -0.62 0.75
CA SER A 11 14.48 -0.30 2.13
C SER A 11 13.88 1.04 2.50
N LEU A 12 12.94 1.03 3.44
CA LEU A 12 12.33 2.24 4.00
C LEU A 12 13.03 2.56 5.33
N LEU A 13 13.81 3.64 5.34
CA LEU A 13 14.48 4.11 6.56
C LEU A 13 13.48 4.88 7.42
N CYS A 14 13.00 4.23 8.48
CA CYS A 14 12.05 4.84 9.41
C CYS A 14 12.82 5.52 10.54
N ARG A 15 12.62 6.83 10.70
CA ARG A 15 13.15 7.57 11.85
C ARG A 15 12.32 7.24 13.10
N ASP A 16 12.99 7.14 14.24
CA ASP A 16 12.35 7.05 15.55
C ASP A 16 12.36 8.42 16.27
N GLY A 17 11.42 8.66 17.17
CA GLY A 17 11.31 9.90 17.96
C GLY A 17 9.89 10.37 18.26
N ALA A 18 9.77 11.37 19.12
CA ALA A 18 8.49 11.81 19.71
C ALA A 18 7.42 12.33 18.71
N ASN A 19 7.78 12.54 17.44
CA ASN A 19 6.88 13.06 16.40
C ASN A 19 6.71 12.09 15.22
N VAL A 20 7.09 10.81 15.35
CA VAL A 20 6.79 9.79 14.35
C VAL A 20 5.64 8.90 14.82
N GLN A 21 4.74 8.56 13.91
CA GLN A 21 3.59 7.71 14.23
C GLN A 21 3.19 6.90 13.00
N GLY A 22 3.43 5.59 13.05
CA GLY A 22 3.11 4.68 11.95
C GLY A 22 3.61 3.28 12.23
N ALA A 23 3.15 2.32 11.44
CA ALA A 23 3.56 0.93 11.60
C ALA A 23 3.73 0.21 10.27
N PHE A 24 4.63 -0.78 10.29
CA PHE A 24 4.68 -1.85 9.30
C PHE A 24 4.39 -3.17 9.99
N GLU A 25 3.56 -4.00 9.38
CA GLU A 25 3.20 -5.31 9.91
C GLU A 25 3.37 -6.37 8.82
N VAL A 26 3.88 -7.53 9.19
CA VAL A 26 3.89 -8.73 8.34
C VAL A 26 2.99 -9.77 9.00
N TRP A 27 1.96 -10.18 8.29
CA TRP A 27 0.98 -11.17 8.73
C TRP A 27 1.22 -12.47 7.96
N GLY A 28 1.67 -13.52 8.65
CA GLY A 28 1.97 -14.83 8.07
C GLY A 28 0.93 -15.87 8.44
N ARG A 29 0.78 -16.91 7.61
CA ARG A 29 -0.09 -18.05 7.91
C ARG A 29 0.46 -18.83 9.11
N ASN A 30 -0.42 -19.13 10.07
CA ASN A 30 -0.10 -19.93 11.24
C ASN A 30 -0.56 -21.40 11.06
N HIS A 31 -0.33 -22.23 12.07
CA HIS A 31 -0.72 -23.65 12.07
C HIS A 31 -2.24 -23.91 12.01
N ARG A 32 -3.08 -22.90 12.23
CA ARG A 32 -4.56 -22.97 12.17
C ARG A 32 -5.12 -22.43 10.85
N ASP A 33 -4.26 -22.14 9.88
CA ASP A 33 -4.64 -21.51 8.62
C ASP A 33 -5.28 -20.12 8.77
N GLU A 34 -4.83 -19.37 9.78
CA GLU A 34 -5.17 -17.96 10.00
C GLU A 34 -3.91 -17.10 9.85
N LEU A 35 -4.10 -15.80 9.65
CA LEU A 35 -2.99 -14.85 9.65
C LEU A 35 -2.68 -14.40 11.07
N GLY A 36 -1.43 -14.60 11.51
CA GLY A 36 -0.86 -14.07 12.74
C GLY A 36 0.28 -13.10 12.47
N LEU A 37 0.51 -12.17 13.40
CA LEU A 37 1.60 -11.20 13.30
C LEU A 37 2.95 -11.95 13.37
N ALA A 38 3.70 -11.91 12.27
CA ALA A 38 4.99 -12.58 12.12
C ALA A 38 6.17 -11.62 12.36
N ALA A 39 6.01 -10.36 11.94
CA ALA A 39 6.98 -9.29 12.21
C ALA A 39 6.26 -7.94 12.27
N SER A 40 6.87 -6.97 12.95
CA SER A 40 6.32 -5.63 13.02
C SER A 40 7.37 -4.57 13.34
N TYR A 41 7.06 -3.34 12.95
CA TYR A 41 7.70 -2.12 13.40
C TYR A 41 6.59 -1.14 13.80
N TYR A 42 6.64 -0.63 15.02
CA TYR A 42 5.71 0.38 15.54
C TYR A 42 6.53 1.57 16.03
N ALA A 43 6.22 2.77 15.52
CA ALA A 43 6.76 4.01 16.04
C ALA A 43 5.60 4.84 16.63
N GLY A 44 5.66 5.17 17.92
CA GLY A 44 4.61 5.96 18.59
C GLY A 44 3.24 5.29 18.61
N LEU A 45 3.22 3.95 18.61
CA LEU A 45 2.02 3.10 18.50
C LEU A 45 2.12 1.84 19.40
N GLU A 46 2.83 1.93 20.51
CA GLU A 46 3.19 0.77 21.35
C GLU A 46 1.94 0.04 21.86
N ARG A 47 0.91 0.78 22.30
CA ARG A 47 -0.37 0.21 22.77
C ARG A 47 -1.11 -0.52 21.65
N PHE A 48 -1.13 0.06 20.45
CA PHE A 48 -1.70 -0.58 19.27
C PHE A 48 -0.95 -1.87 18.91
N GLY A 49 0.38 -1.85 19.01
CA GLY A 49 1.25 -2.99 18.77
C GLY A 49 1.00 -4.14 19.74
N LEU A 50 0.86 -3.86 21.04
CA LEU A 50 0.55 -4.87 22.06
C LEU A 50 -0.72 -5.65 21.74
N VAL A 51 -1.79 -4.95 21.32
CA VAL A 51 -3.04 -5.61 20.92
C VAL A 51 -2.83 -6.48 19.68
N SER A 52 -2.06 -5.97 18.71
CA SER A 52 -1.88 -6.62 17.40
C SER A 52 -1.22 -8.00 17.49
N GLN A 53 -0.37 -8.25 18.49
CA GLN A 53 0.26 -9.55 18.73
C GLN A 53 -0.76 -10.69 18.98
N TYR A 54 -1.88 -10.36 19.63
CA TYR A 54 -2.90 -11.34 20.01
C TYR A 54 -4.00 -11.51 18.95
N VAL A 55 -4.08 -10.60 17.98
CA VAL A 55 -5.07 -10.69 16.90
C VAL A 55 -4.70 -11.80 15.92
N LYS A 56 -5.71 -12.51 15.44
CA LYS A 56 -5.63 -13.48 14.35
C LYS A 56 -6.73 -13.17 13.34
N PHE A 57 -6.41 -13.26 12.06
CA PHE A 57 -7.36 -13.02 10.98
C PHE A 57 -7.61 -14.30 10.21
N PRO A 58 -8.81 -14.90 10.32
CA PRO A 58 -9.24 -15.93 9.40
C PRO A 58 -9.17 -15.45 7.95
N ARG A 59 -9.05 -16.38 7.01
CA ARG A 59 -9.13 -16.08 5.57
C ARG A 59 -10.42 -15.32 5.26
N GLY A 60 -10.30 -14.19 4.55
CA GLY A 60 -11.43 -13.31 4.20
C GLY A 60 -11.89 -12.37 5.32
N SER A 61 -11.32 -12.44 6.53
CA SER A 61 -11.72 -11.60 7.66
C SER A 61 -10.75 -10.45 7.91
N GLY A 62 -11.30 -9.24 8.02
CA GLY A 62 -10.52 -8.00 8.15
C GLY A 62 -9.61 -7.74 6.95
N LEU A 63 -8.87 -6.62 7.00
CA LEU A 63 -8.04 -6.19 5.86
C LEU A 63 -6.99 -7.24 5.44
N PRO A 64 -6.23 -7.90 6.35
CA PRO A 64 -5.29 -8.95 5.94
C PRO A 64 -5.99 -10.16 5.29
N GLY A 65 -7.09 -10.64 5.89
CA GLY A 65 -7.82 -11.80 5.37
C GLY A 65 -8.49 -11.51 4.02
N GLU A 66 -9.03 -10.31 3.81
CA GLU A 66 -9.54 -9.89 2.52
C GLU A 66 -8.44 -9.77 1.45
N THR A 67 -7.26 -9.29 1.83
CA THR A 67 -6.09 -9.19 0.95
C THR A 67 -5.62 -10.57 0.52
N TRP A 68 -5.62 -11.53 1.44
CA TRP A 68 -5.37 -12.94 1.13
C TRP A 68 -6.35 -13.47 0.08
N VAL A 69 -7.66 -13.32 0.29
CA VAL A 69 -8.67 -13.87 -0.64
C VAL A 69 -8.59 -13.24 -2.02
N SER A 70 -8.47 -11.90 -2.07
CA SER A 70 -8.44 -11.18 -3.34
C SER A 70 -7.13 -11.35 -4.11
N ARG A 71 -6.02 -11.67 -3.41
CA ARG A 71 -4.66 -11.72 -3.98
C ARG A 71 -4.29 -10.39 -4.66
N PHE A 72 -4.87 -9.30 -4.16
CA PHE A 72 -4.77 -7.97 -4.72
C PHE A 72 -4.54 -6.97 -3.58
N PRO A 73 -3.69 -5.93 -3.76
CA PRO A 73 -3.46 -4.95 -2.70
C PRO A 73 -4.73 -4.17 -2.39
N LYS A 74 -4.90 -3.78 -1.13
CA LYS A 74 -6.09 -3.05 -0.65
C LYS A 74 -5.68 -1.85 0.20
N LEU A 75 -6.47 -0.79 0.06
CA LEU A 75 -6.33 0.47 0.75
C LEU A 75 -7.60 0.80 1.52
N ILE A 76 -7.46 1.15 2.79
CA ILE A 76 -8.55 1.71 3.60
C ILE A 76 -8.14 3.11 4.03
N SER A 77 -8.92 4.10 3.62
CA SER A 77 -8.88 5.47 4.13
C SER A 77 -9.81 5.65 5.33
N ARG A 78 -9.56 6.68 6.15
CA ARG A 78 -10.31 6.98 7.37
C ARG A 78 -10.43 5.76 8.28
N LEU A 79 -9.31 5.11 8.53
CA LEU A 79 -9.19 3.81 9.21
C LEU A 79 -9.98 3.73 10.52
N GLY A 80 -9.88 4.77 11.36
CA GLY A 80 -10.59 4.86 12.64
C GLY A 80 -12.12 4.92 12.54
N GLN A 81 -12.68 5.07 11.33
CA GLN A 81 -14.13 5.09 11.06
C GLN A 81 -14.56 3.86 10.23
N SER A 82 -13.63 3.01 9.81
CA SER A 82 -13.93 1.93 8.88
C SER A 82 -14.45 0.69 9.62
N PRO A 83 -15.70 0.26 9.39
CA PRO A 83 -16.22 -0.98 9.99
C PRO A 83 -15.50 -2.23 9.45
N ARG A 84 -14.82 -2.12 8.30
CA ARG A 84 -14.02 -3.19 7.70
C ARG A 84 -12.68 -3.40 8.41
N PHE A 85 -12.27 -2.45 9.24
CA PHE A 85 -11.04 -2.57 10.01
C PHE A 85 -11.36 -3.01 11.43
N MET A 86 -11.16 -4.30 11.71
CA MET A 86 -11.42 -4.92 13.01
C MET A 86 -10.80 -4.15 14.19
N ARG A 87 -9.66 -3.47 13.96
CA ARG A 87 -8.93 -2.67 14.97
C ARG A 87 -9.25 -1.16 14.92
N ALA A 88 -10.38 -0.76 14.34
CA ALA A 88 -10.73 0.66 14.10
C ALA A 88 -10.73 1.52 15.36
N ALA A 89 -11.26 1.04 16.49
CA ALA A 89 -11.27 1.81 17.73
C ALA A 89 -9.85 2.14 18.23
N GLY A 90 -8.95 1.14 18.22
CA GLY A 90 -7.54 1.34 18.57
C GLY A 90 -6.84 2.26 17.57
N ALA A 91 -7.06 2.05 16.27
CA ALA A 91 -6.50 2.94 15.24
C ALA A 91 -6.96 4.39 15.39
N LYS A 92 -8.23 4.62 15.73
CA LYS A 92 -8.77 5.96 15.99
C LYS A 92 -8.10 6.62 17.20
N ALA A 93 -7.96 5.89 18.31
CA ALA A 93 -7.32 6.39 19.52
C ALA A 93 -5.85 6.80 19.26
N GLU A 94 -5.22 6.14 18.31
CA GLU A 94 -3.81 6.30 17.95
C GLU A 94 -3.61 7.15 16.70
N GLY A 95 -4.65 7.82 16.18
CA GLY A 95 -4.53 8.75 15.05
C GLY A 95 -4.17 8.11 13.69
N LEU A 96 -4.34 6.79 13.54
CA LEU A 96 -4.15 6.08 12.28
C LEU A 96 -5.28 6.41 11.30
N ALA A 97 -4.89 6.76 10.07
CA ALA A 97 -5.80 7.26 9.03
C ALA A 97 -5.88 6.34 7.82
N THR A 98 -4.77 5.73 7.43
CA THR A 98 -4.69 4.95 6.19
C THR A 98 -4.03 3.60 6.46
N ALA A 99 -4.61 2.54 5.92
CA ALA A 99 -4.01 1.21 5.92
C ALA A 99 -3.85 0.73 4.48
N LEU A 100 -2.60 0.49 4.08
CA LEU A 100 -2.25 -0.24 2.86
C LEU A 100 -1.94 -1.69 3.24
N SER A 101 -2.40 -2.62 2.41
CA SER A 101 -2.13 -4.05 2.53
C SER A 101 -1.75 -4.62 1.18
N ILE A 102 -0.67 -5.41 1.15
CA ILE A 102 -0.08 -5.97 -0.06
C ILE A 102 0.10 -7.48 0.16
N PRO A 103 -0.46 -8.34 -0.71
CA PRO A 103 -0.22 -9.77 -0.65
C PRO A 103 1.17 -10.11 -1.18
N VAL A 104 1.86 -11.03 -0.50
CA VAL A 104 3.04 -11.72 -1.03
C VAL A 104 2.60 -13.14 -1.35
N MET A 105 2.56 -13.45 -2.64
CA MET A 105 2.07 -14.73 -3.14
C MET A 105 3.27 -15.66 -3.42
N ARG A 106 3.26 -16.88 -2.86
CA ARG A 106 4.23 -17.93 -3.21
C ARG A 106 3.86 -18.54 -4.57
N THR A 107 2.59 -18.85 -4.74
CA THR A 107 2.02 -19.38 -5.99
C THR A 107 0.75 -18.60 -6.35
N ALA A 108 0.10 -18.95 -7.46
CA ALA A 108 -1.13 -18.28 -7.87
C ALA A 108 -2.26 -18.46 -6.84
N LEU A 109 -2.18 -19.48 -5.99
CA LEU A 109 -3.20 -19.84 -5.01
C LEU A 109 -2.69 -19.76 -3.55
N GLU A 110 -1.38 -19.80 -3.34
CA GLU A 110 -0.79 -19.84 -2.01
C GLU A 110 -0.23 -18.47 -1.60
N LEU A 111 -0.79 -17.93 -0.53
CA LEU A 111 -0.26 -16.74 0.14
C LEU A 111 0.93 -17.14 1.03
N ASP A 112 2.03 -16.41 0.90
CA ASP A 112 3.14 -16.45 1.85
C ASP A 112 2.85 -15.55 3.07
N SER A 113 2.61 -14.27 2.81
CA SER A 113 2.35 -13.27 3.84
C SER A 113 1.54 -12.08 3.32
N VAL A 114 0.97 -11.28 4.22
CA VAL A 114 0.43 -9.95 3.91
C VAL A 114 1.30 -8.90 4.59
N VAL A 115 1.86 -7.99 3.80
CA VAL A 115 2.59 -6.82 4.29
C VAL A 115 1.60 -5.66 4.42
N MET A 116 1.66 -4.94 5.54
CA MET A 116 0.83 -3.78 5.77
C MET A 116 1.66 -2.55 6.14
N ALA A 117 1.18 -1.38 5.71
CA ALA A 117 1.64 -0.08 6.18
C ALA A 117 0.44 0.67 6.79
N LEU A 118 0.59 1.09 8.05
CA LEU A 118 -0.40 1.85 8.80
C LEU A 118 0.10 3.27 8.99
N SER A 119 -0.52 4.21 8.28
CA SER A 119 -0.11 5.61 8.22
C SER A 119 -0.99 6.46 9.13
N SER A 120 -0.38 7.29 9.96
CA SER A 120 -1.09 8.29 10.76
C SER A 120 -1.39 9.56 9.97
N THR A 121 -2.32 10.37 10.47
CA THR A 121 -2.56 11.71 9.92
C THR A 121 -1.40 12.67 10.20
N ARG A 122 -0.81 12.59 11.40
CA ARG A 122 0.16 13.59 11.89
C ARG A 122 1.57 13.36 11.35
N ALA A 123 1.95 12.11 11.13
CA ALA A 123 3.26 11.71 10.63
C ALA A 123 3.08 10.60 9.59
N PRO A 124 2.51 10.93 8.42
CA PRO A 124 2.15 9.92 7.44
C PRO A 124 3.41 9.20 6.91
N ILE A 125 3.28 7.89 6.70
CA ILE A 125 4.32 7.08 6.04
C ILE A 125 4.53 7.61 4.62
N ALA A 126 3.44 7.85 3.89
CA ALA A 126 3.42 8.52 2.60
C ALA A 126 2.24 9.49 2.54
N ARG A 127 2.40 10.57 1.78
CA ARG A 127 1.41 11.64 1.62
C ARG A 127 0.27 11.26 0.69
N VAL A 128 0.55 10.42 -0.30
CA VAL A 128 -0.44 9.83 -1.21
C VAL A 128 -0.16 8.34 -1.39
N PHE A 129 -1.22 7.54 -1.41
CA PHE A 129 -1.19 6.14 -1.78
C PHE A 129 -2.07 5.92 -3.02
N GLU A 130 -1.57 5.20 -4.01
CA GLU A 130 -2.33 4.81 -5.19
C GLU A 130 -2.11 3.32 -5.49
N ILE A 131 -3.17 2.64 -5.91
CA ILE A 131 -3.11 1.28 -6.45
C ILE A 131 -3.52 1.37 -7.91
N TRP A 132 -2.59 1.01 -8.78
CA TRP A 132 -2.75 0.97 -10.21
C TRP A 132 -2.94 -0.48 -10.68
N ALA A 133 -3.89 -0.71 -11.56
CA ALA A 133 -4.09 -2.00 -12.21
C ALA A 133 -4.64 -1.83 -13.62
N ARG A 134 -4.50 -2.88 -14.44
CA ARG A 134 -5.09 -2.94 -15.77
C ARG A 134 -6.61 -2.88 -15.68
N ASP A 135 -7.20 -2.06 -16.53
CA ASP A 135 -8.61 -2.05 -16.81
C ASP A 135 -8.98 -3.25 -17.69
N SER A 136 -10.13 -3.85 -17.45
CA SER A 136 -10.60 -5.00 -18.23
C SER A 136 -11.03 -4.63 -19.64
N ASP A 137 -11.39 -3.37 -19.87
CA ASP A 137 -12.08 -2.94 -21.09
C ASP A 137 -11.09 -2.50 -22.18
N ASP A 138 -9.99 -1.84 -21.79
CA ASP A 138 -9.01 -1.26 -22.73
C ASP A 138 -7.55 -1.61 -22.44
N ASP A 139 -7.29 -2.51 -21.49
CA ASP A 139 -5.95 -2.96 -21.04
C ASP A 139 -5.02 -1.84 -20.52
N SER A 140 -5.54 -0.61 -20.35
CA SER A 140 -4.77 0.50 -19.80
C SER A 140 -4.67 0.41 -18.27
N LEU A 141 -3.62 0.97 -17.71
CA LEU A 141 -3.46 1.11 -16.26
C LEU A 141 -4.29 2.28 -15.76
N ARG A 142 -5.08 2.03 -14.72
CA ARG A 142 -5.83 3.06 -13.99
C ARG A 142 -5.64 2.94 -12.49
N ILE A 143 -5.88 4.05 -11.80
CA ILE A 143 -6.03 4.05 -10.34
C ILE A 143 -7.34 3.34 -9.99
N CYS A 144 -7.25 2.24 -9.25
CA CYS A 144 -8.41 1.50 -8.75
C CYS A 144 -8.74 1.82 -7.28
N GLN A 145 -7.72 2.20 -6.49
CA GLN A 145 -7.89 2.72 -5.13
C GLN A 145 -6.84 3.79 -4.88
N ALA A 146 -7.18 4.84 -4.14
CA ALA A 146 -6.23 5.85 -3.74
C ALA A 146 -6.65 6.55 -2.43
N ASP A 147 -5.65 7.09 -1.73
CA ASP A 147 -5.81 7.97 -0.58
C ASP A 147 -4.88 9.16 -0.76
N TYR A 148 -5.47 10.34 -0.99
CA TYR A 148 -4.75 11.59 -1.14
C TYR A 148 -4.62 12.36 0.18
N GLY A 149 -5.11 11.82 1.30
CA GLY A 149 -5.08 12.52 2.58
C GLY A 149 -5.71 13.91 2.50
N GLY A 150 -4.88 14.95 2.72
CA GLY A 150 -5.31 16.35 2.62
C GLY A 150 -5.38 16.92 1.19
N TYR A 151 -4.83 16.23 0.20
CA TYR A 151 -4.69 16.68 -1.21
C TYR A 151 -5.89 16.29 -2.07
N ILE A 152 -7.10 16.48 -1.53
CA ILE A 152 -8.36 15.99 -2.13
C ILE A 152 -8.67 16.58 -3.50
N ASP A 153 -8.10 17.74 -3.83
CA ASP A 153 -8.24 18.43 -5.11
C ASP A 153 -7.47 17.74 -6.24
N LEU A 154 -6.45 16.94 -5.92
CA LEU A 154 -5.75 16.09 -6.88
C LEU A 154 -6.57 14.86 -7.28
N GLN A 155 -7.49 14.40 -6.43
CA GLN A 155 -8.21 13.14 -6.63
C GLN A 155 -9.06 13.11 -7.91
N PRO A 156 -9.87 14.14 -8.26
CA PRO A 156 -10.74 14.08 -9.43
C PRO A 156 -9.99 13.94 -10.76
N SER A 157 -8.91 14.70 -10.95
CA SER A 157 -8.08 14.60 -12.16
C SER A 157 -7.35 13.27 -12.22
N SER A 158 -6.79 12.84 -11.09
CA SER A 158 -6.03 11.60 -11.00
C SER A 158 -6.90 10.37 -11.30
N ALA A 159 -8.14 10.32 -10.80
CA ALA A 159 -9.06 9.20 -11.05
C ALA A 159 -9.39 8.97 -12.55
N ARG A 160 -9.18 9.99 -13.40
CA ARG A 160 -9.41 9.91 -14.85
C ARG A 160 -8.18 9.47 -15.63
N LEU A 161 -7.01 9.38 -15.00
CA LEU A 161 -5.80 8.97 -15.68
C LEU A 161 -5.90 7.53 -16.20
N ARG A 162 -5.35 7.34 -17.40
CA ARG A 162 -5.19 6.05 -18.07
C ARG A 162 -3.80 6.04 -18.67
N TYR A 163 -2.98 5.07 -18.27
CA TYR A 163 -1.61 4.92 -18.75
C TYR A 163 -1.46 3.63 -19.54
N ARG A 164 -0.69 3.68 -20.63
CA ARG A 164 -0.17 2.44 -21.23
C ARG A 164 0.90 1.83 -20.33
N VAL A 165 1.22 0.57 -20.57
CA VAL A 165 2.44 -0.02 -20.02
C VAL A 165 3.65 0.81 -20.50
N GLY A 166 4.58 1.13 -19.59
CA GLY A 166 5.71 2.02 -19.84
C GLY A 166 5.41 3.53 -19.69
N GLU A 167 4.14 3.93 -19.57
CA GLU A 167 3.73 5.33 -19.42
C GLU A 167 3.58 5.74 -17.94
N GLY A 168 3.99 6.98 -17.62
CA GLY A 168 3.95 7.50 -16.26
C GLY A 168 4.83 6.70 -15.28
N PHE A 169 4.73 6.99 -13.99
CA PHE A 169 5.54 6.28 -12.99
C PHE A 169 5.05 4.84 -12.77
N ALA A 170 3.72 4.67 -12.71
CA ALA A 170 3.11 3.35 -12.52
C ALA A 170 3.34 2.41 -13.71
N GLY A 171 3.23 2.90 -14.96
CA GLY A 171 3.44 2.07 -16.14
C GLY A 171 4.88 1.64 -16.33
N LYS A 172 5.87 2.47 -15.95
CA LYS A 172 7.28 2.08 -15.93
C LYS A 172 7.57 0.97 -14.92
N ALA A 173 6.98 1.06 -13.73
CA ALA A 173 7.08 0.00 -12.73
C ALA A 173 6.40 -1.29 -13.20
N TRP A 174 5.25 -1.17 -13.86
CA TRP A 174 4.55 -2.31 -14.46
C TRP A 174 5.41 -3.02 -15.52
N GLU A 175 5.95 -2.25 -16.47
CA GLU A 175 6.75 -2.77 -17.58
C GLU A 175 8.02 -3.46 -17.09
N SER A 176 8.74 -2.81 -16.18
CA SER A 176 10.00 -3.37 -15.66
C SER A 176 9.78 -4.56 -14.74
N GLY A 177 8.60 -4.69 -14.11
CA GLY A 177 8.34 -5.66 -13.06
C GLY A 177 9.25 -5.50 -11.82
N ARG A 178 9.89 -4.33 -11.68
CA ARG A 178 10.83 -4.01 -10.59
C ARG A 178 10.36 -2.79 -9.80
N PRO A 179 10.65 -2.73 -8.50
CA PRO A 179 10.47 -1.50 -7.74
C PRO A 179 11.17 -0.31 -8.39
N GLN A 180 10.50 0.84 -8.41
CA GLN A 180 11.04 2.10 -8.92
C GLN A 180 11.04 3.15 -7.81
N VAL A 181 12.06 4.01 -7.77
CA VAL A 181 12.17 5.14 -6.84
C VAL A 181 12.55 6.38 -7.63
N THR A 182 11.93 7.52 -7.31
CA THR A 182 12.25 8.82 -7.92
C THR A 182 12.23 9.93 -6.88
N LEU A 183 13.01 10.98 -7.13
CA LEU A 183 12.99 12.26 -6.41
C LEU A 183 12.41 13.39 -7.28
N GLN A 184 11.85 13.05 -8.44
CA GLN A 184 11.23 13.96 -9.41
C GLN A 184 9.92 13.34 -9.93
N TRP A 185 9.04 12.95 -9.02
CA TRP A 185 7.78 12.27 -9.33
C TRP A 185 6.84 13.14 -10.18
N GLU A 186 6.77 14.43 -9.87
CA GLU A 186 6.02 15.43 -10.61
C GLU A 186 6.43 15.51 -12.09
N ALA A 187 7.72 15.32 -12.38
CA ALA A 187 8.24 15.31 -13.75
C ALA A 187 7.87 14.02 -14.52
N LEU A 188 7.50 12.95 -13.82
CA LEU A 188 7.03 11.70 -14.43
C LEU A 188 5.50 11.65 -14.59
N GLU A 189 4.79 12.64 -14.03
CA GLU A 189 3.34 12.68 -13.93
C GLU A 189 2.77 13.97 -14.55
N GLU A 190 3.36 14.44 -15.66
CA GLU A 190 2.97 15.67 -16.38
C GLU A 190 1.47 15.73 -16.72
N ALA A 191 0.83 14.57 -16.92
CA ALA A 191 -0.61 14.45 -17.14
C ALA A 191 -1.47 15.02 -15.99
N ARG A 192 -0.87 15.26 -14.81
CA ARG A 192 -1.51 15.88 -13.64
C ARG A 192 -1.34 17.39 -13.59
N GLY A 193 -0.59 17.96 -14.53
CA GLY A 193 -0.19 19.37 -14.52
C GLY A 193 0.62 19.72 -13.26
N ASP A 194 0.56 20.99 -12.85
CA ASP A 194 1.38 21.50 -11.74
C ASP A 194 0.88 21.09 -10.34
N GLY A 195 -0.21 20.33 -10.24
CA GLY A 195 -0.84 19.98 -8.96
C GLY A 195 0.13 19.34 -7.96
N PRO A 196 0.82 18.24 -8.32
CA PRO A 196 1.85 17.62 -7.47
C PRO A 196 2.94 18.60 -7.01
N ALA A 197 3.47 19.40 -7.93
CA ALA A 197 4.53 20.37 -7.65
C ALA A 197 4.09 21.46 -6.65
N ARG A 198 2.85 21.95 -6.75
CA ARG A 198 2.28 22.94 -5.81
C ARG A 198 2.23 22.44 -4.37
N TYR A 199 2.06 21.13 -4.18
CA TYR A 199 2.05 20.49 -2.86
C TYR A 199 3.42 19.95 -2.44
N GLY A 200 4.44 20.15 -3.27
CA GLY A 200 5.79 19.64 -3.04
C GLY A 200 5.88 18.11 -3.06
N LEU A 201 4.93 17.43 -3.71
CA LEU A 201 4.93 15.97 -3.91
C LEU A 201 5.98 15.63 -4.97
N THR A 202 7.20 15.32 -4.52
CA THR A 202 8.37 15.25 -5.40
C THR A 202 9.01 13.88 -5.44
N SER A 203 8.81 13.06 -4.42
CA SER A 203 9.43 11.73 -4.38
C SER A 203 8.39 10.64 -4.29
N ALA A 204 8.69 9.48 -4.88
CA ALA A 204 7.78 8.35 -4.84
C ALA A 204 8.50 7.01 -4.96
N VAL A 205 7.85 5.98 -4.45
CA VAL A 205 8.20 4.58 -4.72
C VAL A 205 7.02 3.88 -5.38
N ALA A 206 7.30 3.08 -6.40
CA ALA A 206 6.34 2.19 -7.05
C ALA A 206 6.75 0.74 -6.82
N ILE A 207 5.79 -0.10 -6.42
CA ILE A 207 5.99 -1.49 -6.01
C ILE A 207 5.10 -2.38 -6.87
N PRO A 208 5.67 -3.12 -7.84
CA PRO A 208 4.92 -4.12 -8.57
C PRO A 208 4.48 -5.26 -7.65
N VAL A 209 3.20 -5.61 -7.71
CA VAL A 209 2.58 -6.70 -6.95
C VAL A 209 2.24 -7.81 -7.92
N PHE A 210 2.69 -9.03 -7.60
CA PHE A 210 2.52 -10.19 -8.46
C PHE A 210 1.59 -11.23 -7.82
N VAL A 211 0.83 -11.90 -8.67
CA VAL A 211 0.22 -13.19 -8.37
C VAL A 211 1.05 -14.25 -9.07
N HIS A 212 1.89 -14.96 -8.30
CA HIS A 212 2.96 -15.80 -8.84
C HIS A 212 3.86 -15.00 -9.80
N THR A 213 3.78 -15.25 -11.10
CA THR A 213 4.61 -14.63 -12.14
C THR A 213 3.91 -13.49 -12.87
N GLU A 214 2.61 -13.27 -12.66
CA GLU A 214 1.82 -12.27 -13.37
C GLU A 214 1.70 -10.97 -12.55
N PRO A 215 2.00 -9.80 -13.12
CA PRO A 215 1.73 -8.51 -12.47
C PRO A 215 0.23 -8.33 -12.28
N ALA A 216 -0.20 -8.11 -11.05
CA ALA A 216 -1.59 -7.85 -10.71
C ALA A 216 -1.86 -6.36 -10.49
N ALA A 217 -0.90 -5.64 -9.89
CA ALA A 217 -1.02 -4.23 -9.58
C ALA A 217 0.35 -3.56 -9.46
N VAL A 218 0.35 -2.22 -9.42
CA VAL A 218 1.46 -1.41 -8.95
C VAL A 218 0.96 -0.54 -7.81
N VAL A 219 1.60 -0.63 -6.64
CA VAL A 219 1.33 0.26 -5.51
C VAL A 219 2.30 1.43 -5.59
N VAL A 220 1.78 2.67 -5.60
CA VAL A 220 2.58 3.90 -5.58
C VAL A 220 2.39 4.59 -4.24
N MET A 221 3.50 4.97 -3.61
CA MET A 221 3.54 5.78 -2.40
C MET A 221 4.33 7.06 -2.70
N VAL A 222 3.70 8.22 -2.52
CA VAL A 222 4.29 9.54 -2.81
C VAL A 222 4.60 10.25 -1.51
N PHE A 223 5.80 10.83 -1.40
CA PHE A 223 6.33 11.45 -0.19
C PHE A 223 6.64 12.92 -0.37
#